data_AF-A0A7X7PRB6-F1
#
_entry.id   AF-A0A7X7PRB6-F1
#
_cell.length_a   1.000
_cell.length_b   1.000
_cell.length_c   1.000
_cell.angle_alpha   90.00
_cell.angle_beta   90.00
_cell.angle_gamma   90.00
#
_symmetry.space_group_name_H-M   'P 1'
#
loop_
_entity.id
_entity.type
_entity.pdbx_description
1 polymer ?
#
loop_
_entity_poly.entity_id
_entity_poly.type
_entity_poly.pdbx_seq_one_letter_code
_entity_poly.pdbx_strand_id
1 'polypeptide(L)'
;MMRKKMLLAVVVPALELLLTMLMAAPAWAVTVNVRVQGLNGEVCAPIQVNVPENLTVTDSHGAVINCGPANPLGALYMAAQAESFPFVTEGGGAFLNSIAGVGGPPDWSSWWLYAVNGCIPMVGMLDWELREGDRILFFEAGGDPMAPWVDKELVVVGPKTAPAGTPVTLTVVGDDLGKANSPADALRFDLDPATDVELPAAFAPVSGATVHVGAVTYVSDAQGRVTIPSLPVGTQAVWAEKTYDEDWQYITGPGGLTITGEFADVTSAHPNYGAIHAIAGAGIVDGYKNSPGDLTPNFGPSDNLFRAQFAKMLSLALSLEIVSGAATPFTDLGDRTTGNPYPHDYVAAAFSKGIIRGLTASTFGTYEQVTRAQVVTMVVRAAEMIAPSALTQAPASFTATWGAFSPDHQDNARIAEFNGLLNGLPLDGAAADPWAPMTRAETAQIIANLATLIK
;
A
#
# COMPACT_ATOMS: atom_id res chain seq x y z
N MET A 1 36.45 65.15 -18.97
CA MET A 1 37.24 63.91 -18.75
C MET A 1 36.28 62.73 -18.77
N MET A 2 36.55 61.75 -19.64
CA MET A 2 35.98 60.39 -19.73
C MET A 2 34.47 60.16 -19.95
N ARG A 3 34.17 59.71 -21.17
CA ARG A 3 33.04 58.84 -21.56
C ARG A 3 33.20 57.43 -20.96
N LYS A 4 32.12 56.80 -20.49
CA LYS A 4 31.87 55.34 -20.47
C LYS A 4 30.34 55.14 -20.58
N LYS A 5 29.79 54.69 -21.71
CA LYS A 5 29.64 53.30 -22.23
C LYS A 5 28.66 52.44 -21.42
N MET A 6 27.57 52.01 -22.10
CA MET A 6 26.95 50.66 -22.16
C MET A 6 26.58 49.97 -20.82
N LEU A 7 25.50 49.23 -20.64
CA LEU A 7 24.66 48.45 -21.55
C LEU A 7 23.36 48.10 -20.80
N LEU A 8 22.26 48.04 -21.54
CA LEU A 8 21.04 47.34 -21.16
C LEU A 8 21.35 45.84 -21.08
N ALA A 9 21.16 45.20 -19.92
CA ALA A 9 21.21 43.74 -19.80
C ALA A 9 20.00 43.27 -18.99
N VAL A 10 19.26 42.39 -19.64
CA VAL A 10 18.02 41.75 -19.22
C VAL A 10 18.19 41.02 -17.89
N VAL A 11 17.31 41.30 -16.93
CA VAL A 11 17.13 40.46 -15.74
C VAL A 11 16.37 39.22 -16.19
N VAL A 12 17.09 38.11 -16.39
CA VAL A 12 16.51 36.76 -16.38
C VAL A 12 16.79 36.22 -14.97
N PRO A 13 15.77 35.96 -14.12
CA PRO A 13 16.03 35.14 -12.95
C PRO A 13 16.25 33.70 -13.43
N ALA A 14 17.42 33.17 -13.14
CA ALA A 14 17.75 31.77 -13.28
C ALA A 14 16.74 30.96 -12.44
N LEU A 15 15.84 30.26 -13.13
CA LEU A 15 15.00 29.23 -12.55
C LEU A 15 15.93 28.03 -12.33
N GLU A 16 16.33 27.81 -11.08
CA GLU A 16 16.99 26.57 -10.66
C GLU A 16 16.01 25.42 -10.91
N LEU A 17 16.27 24.71 -12.01
CA LEU A 17 15.58 23.51 -12.43
C LEU A 17 15.99 22.39 -11.47
N LEU A 18 15.26 22.24 -10.36
CA LEU A 18 15.34 21.05 -9.52
C LEU A 18 14.68 19.90 -10.28
N LEU A 19 15.46 19.29 -11.16
CA LEU A 19 15.08 18.13 -11.96
C LEU A 19 15.02 16.90 -11.04
N THR A 20 13.87 16.68 -10.40
CA THR A 20 13.57 15.40 -9.74
C THR A 20 13.28 14.38 -10.83
N MET A 21 14.31 13.66 -11.25
CA MET A 21 14.21 12.53 -12.17
C MET A 21 13.51 11.38 -11.46
N LEU A 22 12.30 11.11 -11.92
CA LEU A 22 11.38 10.12 -11.42
C LEU A 22 11.52 8.85 -12.23
N MET A 23 12.57 8.10 -11.92
CA MET A 23 12.81 6.84 -12.58
C MET A 23 11.72 5.86 -12.15
N ALA A 24 11.00 5.32 -13.15
CA ALA A 24 10.39 4.01 -13.08
C ALA A 24 11.31 3.06 -12.31
N ALA A 25 10.76 2.24 -11.40
CA ALA A 25 11.54 1.13 -10.88
C ALA A 25 11.97 0.29 -12.09
N PRO A 26 13.27 0.18 -12.34
CA PRO A 26 13.73 -0.60 -13.47
C PRO A 26 13.37 -2.08 -13.26
N ALA A 27 13.31 -2.89 -14.33
CA ALA A 27 13.02 -4.33 -14.24
C ALA A 27 14.02 -5.14 -13.37
N TRP A 28 15.06 -4.49 -12.88
CA TRP A 28 16.08 -4.98 -11.97
C TRP A 28 15.88 -4.46 -10.53
N ALA A 29 14.69 -3.98 -10.18
CA ALA A 29 14.36 -3.52 -8.83
C ALA A 29 13.32 -4.44 -8.17
N VAL A 30 13.42 -4.59 -6.85
CA VAL A 30 12.42 -5.30 -6.02
C VAL A 30 11.62 -4.30 -5.20
N THR A 31 10.32 -4.53 -5.07
CA THR A 31 9.44 -3.71 -4.24
C THR A 31 9.35 -4.28 -2.84
N VAL A 32 9.64 -3.47 -1.82
CA VAL A 32 9.64 -3.88 -0.42
C VAL A 32 8.92 -2.86 0.45
N ASN A 33 8.54 -3.26 1.66
CA ASN A 33 7.98 -2.36 2.67
C ASN A 33 9.04 -2.05 3.72
N VAL A 34 9.23 -0.76 4.03
CA VAL A 34 10.23 -0.29 4.99
C VAL A 34 9.54 0.46 6.12
N ARG A 35 9.93 0.19 7.36
CA ARG A 35 9.64 1.01 8.54
C ARG A 35 10.96 1.36 9.23
N VAL A 36 11.03 2.55 9.81
CA VAL A 36 12.15 2.96 10.68
C VAL A 36 11.59 3.43 12.02
N GLN A 37 12.01 2.76 13.09
CA GLN A 37 11.52 2.98 14.45
C GLN A 37 12.67 3.33 15.41
N GLY A 38 12.63 4.51 16.01
CA GLY A 38 13.52 4.87 17.12
C GLY A 38 12.91 4.50 18.49
N LEU A 39 13.73 4.51 19.54
CA LEU A 39 13.29 4.32 20.93
C LEU A 39 12.33 5.44 21.38
N ASN A 40 12.52 6.64 20.83
CA ASN A 40 11.70 7.82 21.15
C ASN A 40 10.55 8.07 20.17
N GLY A 41 10.29 7.13 19.24
CA GLY A 41 9.17 7.22 18.31
C GLY A 41 9.50 6.85 16.87
N GLU A 42 8.50 6.96 16.02
CA GLU A 42 8.59 6.65 14.60
C GLU A 42 9.48 7.66 13.86
N VAL A 43 10.42 7.16 13.07
CA VAL A 43 11.24 7.97 12.16
C VAL A 43 10.65 7.94 10.75
N CYS A 44 10.15 6.79 10.32
CA CYS A 44 9.52 6.59 9.03
C CYS A 44 8.38 5.59 9.19
N ALA A 45 7.15 6.06 8.92
CA ALA A 45 5.97 5.23 8.81
C ALA A 45 6.17 4.13 7.75
N PRO A 46 5.42 3.01 7.80
CA PRO A 46 5.54 1.97 6.80
C PRO A 46 5.32 2.52 5.39
N ILE A 47 6.33 2.43 4.55
CA ILE A 47 6.32 2.91 3.17
C ILE A 47 6.77 1.81 2.23
N GLN A 48 6.14 1.75 1.06
CA GLN A 48 6.59 0.88 -0.01
C GLN A 48 7.65 1.59 -0.86
N VAL A 49 8.79 0.95 -1.07
CA VAL A 49 9.91 1.49 -1.88
C VAL A 49 10.36 0.47 -2.91
N ASN A 50 10.85 0.99 -4.04
CA ASN A 50 11.44 0.18 -5.10
C ASN A 50 12.95 0.22 -4.96
N VAL A 51 13.60 -0.92 -4.73
CA VAL A 51 15.04 -1.03 -4.46
C VAL A 51 15.75 -1.53 -5.70
N PRO A 52 16.51 -0.67 -6.40
CA PRO A 52 17.16 -1.05 -7.63
C PRO A 52 18.45 -1.86 -7.36
N GLU A 53 18.71 -2.95 -8.11
CA GLU A 53 20.02 -3.60 -8.21
C GLU A 53 21.17 -2.66 -8.62
N ASN A 54 22.35 -2.89 -8.09
CA ASN A 54 23.58 -2.11 -8.28
C ASN A 54 23.41 -0.63 -7.93
N LEU A 55 22.48 -0.31 -7.02
CA LEU A 55 22.29 1.04 -6.52
C LEU A 55 23.57 1.54 -5.86
N THR A 56 23.97 2.77 -6.19
CA THR A 56 25.02 3.49 -5.48
C THR A 56 24.37 4.44 -4.48
N VAL A 57 24.65 4.22 -3.20
CA VAL A 57 24.16 5.00 -2.07
C VAL A 57 25.23 5.99 -1.65
N THR A 58 24.83 7.23 -1.34
CA THR A 58 25.67 8.19 -0.62
C THR A 58 25.01 8.49 0.72
N ASP A 59 25.71 8.24 1.83
CA ASP A 59 25.19 8.56 3.15
C ASP A 59 25.40 10.04 3.52
N SER A 60 24.91 10.45 4.69
CA SER A 60 24.94 11.86 5.11
C SER A 60 26.34 12.39 5.43
N HIS A 61 27.34 11.52 5.55
CA HIS A 61 28.75 11.90 5.70
C HIS A 61 29.54 11.82 4.37
N GLY A 62 28.86 11.52 3.27
CA GLY A 62 29.46 11.46 1.94
C GLY A 62 30.16 10.13 1.65
N ALA A 63 29.94 9.08 2.44
CA ALA A 63 30.42 7.75 2.10
C ALA A 63 29.62 7.22 0.90
N VAL A 64 30.33 6.84 -0.18
CA VAL A 64 29.73 6.29 -1.39
C VAL A 64 29.87 4.78 -1.39
N ILE A 65 28.74 4.08 -1.45
CA ILE A 65 28.64 2.63 -1.26
C ILE A 65 27.91 2.03 -2.45
N ASN A 66 28.46 0.97 -3.04
CA ASN A 66 27.78 0.19 -4.06
C ASN A 66 27.05 -0.98 -3.39
N CYS A 67 25.74 -1.06 -3.59
CA CYS A 67 24.91 -2.07 -2.97
C CYS A 67 25.01 -3.44 -3.64
N GLY A 68 25.48 -3.53 -4.90
CA GLY A 68 25.33 -4.79 -5.65
C GLY A 68 23.84 -5.16 -5.73
N PRO A 69 23.42 -6.42 -5.51
CA PRO A 69 22.00 -6.79 -5.51
C PRO A 69 21.13 -5.91 -4.59
N ALA A 70 19.82 -5.88 -4.85
CA ALA A 70 18.89 -5.14 -4.00
C ALA A 70 18.96 -5.65 -2.55
N ASN A 71 19.22 -4.75 -1.60
CA ASN A 71 19.55 -5.10 -0.23
C ASN A 71 18.95 -4.09 0.78
N PRO A 72 18.94 -4.40 2.09
CA PRO A 72 18.44 -3.50 3.13
C PRO A 72 19.00 -2.08 3.09
N LEU A 73 20.30 -1.86 2.82
CA LEU A 73 20.85 -0.51 2.76
C LEU A 73 20.21 0.30 1.60
N GLY A 74 20.05 -0.34 0.44
CA GLY A 74 19.35 0.27 -0.68
C GLY A 74 17.90 0.62 -0.34
N ALA A 75 17.21 -0.26 0.39
CA ALA A 75 15.86 0.01 0.87
C ALA A 75 15.78 1.21 1.82
N LEU A 76 16.70 1.28 2.79
CA LEU A 76 16.80 2.42 3.71
C LEU A 76 17.07 3.72 2.95
N TYR A 77 17.98 3.70 1.97
CA TYR A 77 18.26 4.87 1.15
C TYR A 77 17.01 5.35 0.39
N MET A 78 16.25 4.45 -0.22
CA MET A 78 15.04 4.81 -0.94
C MET A 78 13.97 5.40 0.00
N ALA A 79 13.82 4.84 1.21
CA ALA A 79 12.93 5.39 2.23
C ALA A 79 13.41 6.77 2.72
N ALA A 80 14.72 6.93 2.97
CA ALA A 80 15.34 8.18 3.39
C ALA A 80 15.14 9.31 2.37
N GLN A 81 15.19 9.00 1.07
CA GLN A 81 14.90 9.95 0.01
C GLN A 81 13.41 10.33 -0.03
N ALA A 82 12.52 9.35 0.14
CA ALA A 82 11.08 9.58 0.12
C ALA A 82 10.60 10.44 1.31
N GLU A 83 11.13 10.16 2.51
CA GLU A 83 10.69 10.78 3.77
C GLU A 83 11.67 11.84 4.30
N SER A 84 12.74 12.13 3.55
CA SER A 84 13.71 13.19 3.84
C SER A 84 14.39 13.11 5.22
N PHE A 85 14.86 11.91 5.62
CA PHE A 85 15.63 11.73 6.86
C PHE A 85 17.11 11.38 6.58
N PRO A 86 18.07 11.86 7.40
CA PRO A 86 19.47 11.52 7.24
C PRO A 86 19.78 10.14 7.82
N PHE A 87 20.77 9.45 7.26
CA PHE A 87 21.41 8.29 7.89
C PHE A 87 22.92 8.31 7.62
N VAL A 88 23.66 7.63 8.49
CA VAL A 88 25.12 7.46 8.41
C VAL A 88 25.44 5.99 8.55
N THR A 89 26.37 5.52 7.73
CA THR A 89 26.82 4.12 7.74
C THR A 89 28.22 3.98 8.34
N GLU A 90 28.57 2.75 8.70
CA GLU A 90 29.90 2.35 9.14
C GLU A 90 30.29 1.01 8.49
N GLY A 91 31.58 0.65 8.56
CA GLY A 91 32.06 -0.63 8.01
C GLY A 91 31.88 -0.76 6.50
N GLY A 92 31.93 0.37 5.76
CA GLY A 92 31.73 0.38 4.31
C GLY A 92 30.27 0.18 3.87
N GLY A 93 29.29 0.47 4.74
CA GLY A 93 27.86 0.31 4.44
C GLY A 93 27.25 -0.95 5.02
N ALA A 94 28.05 -1.83 5.63
CA ALA A 94 27.55 -3.06 6.25
C ALA A 94 26.67 -2.78 7.49
N PHE A 95 26.96 -1.69 8.21
CA PHE A 95 26.31 -1.34 9.46
C PHE A 95 25.81 0.10 9.47
N LEU A 96 24.81 0.35 10.31
CA LEU A 96 24.30 1.69 10.58
C LEU A 96 25.05 2.31 11.75
N ASN A 97 25.50 3.54 11.55
CA ASN A 97 26.01 4.37 12.62
C ASN A 97 24.87 5.18 13.25
N SER A 98 24.06 5.85 12.42
CA SER A 98 22.91 6.61 12.90
C SER A 98 21.80 6.71 11.84
N ILE A 99 20.57 6.89 12.30
CA ILE A 99 19.43 7.31 11.49
C ILE A 99 18.75 8.48 12.20
N ALA A 100 18.34 9.50 11.44
CA ALA A 100 17.74 10.73 11.94
C ALA A 100 18.60 11.45 13.02
N GLY A 101 19.92 11.28 12.97
CA GLY A 101 20.86 11.83 13.94
C GLY A 101 20.90 11.09 15.29
N VAL A 102 20.27 9.92 15.38
CA VAL A 102 20.24 9.07 16.58
C VAL A 102 21.18 7.87 16.39
N GLY A 103 22.04 7.59 17.37
CA GLY A 103 23.06 6.54 17.35
C GLY A 103 24.48 7.06 17.04
N GLY A 104 25.48 6.19 17.19
CA GLY A 104 26.88 6.45 16.89
C GLY A 104 27.70 6.98 18.09
N PRO A 105 29.04 7.14 17.95
CA PRO A 105 29.89 7.71 19.00
C PRO A 105 29.56 9.19 19.29
N PRO A 106 29.83 9.70 20.51
CA PRO A 106 30.68 9.10 21.55
C PRO A 106 29.95 8.31 22.64
N ASP A 107 28.63 8.32 22.69
CA ASP A 107 27.86 7.77 23.80
C ASP A 107 27.53 6.28 23.63
N TRP A 108 27.37 5.76 22.40
CA TRP A 108 26.98 4.37 22.10
C TRP A 108 25.85 3.86 23.00
N SER A 109 25.00 4.79 23.44
CA SER A 109 23.89 4.51 24.34
C SER A 109 22.81 3.72 23.62
N SER A 110 22.77 3.82 22.28
CA SER A 110 22.00 3.01 21.36
C SER A 110 22.72 2.72 20.05
N TRP A 111 22.21 1.74 19.32
CA TRP A 111 22.65 1.28 18.01
C TRP A 111 21.44 0.89 17.16
N TRP A 112 21.64 0.67 15.87
CA TRP A 112 20.57 0.31 14.94
C TRP A 112 20.72 -1.12 14.44
N LEU A 113 19.61 -1.84 14.43
CA LEU A 113 19.48 -3.18 13.87
C LEU A 113 18.45 -3.17 12.74
N TYR A 114 18.40 -4.26 12.00
CA TYR A 114 17.36 -4.49 11.02
C TYR A 114 16.81 -5.91 11.10
N ALA A 115 15.52 -6.05 10.81
CA ALA A 115 14.85 -7.33 10.64
C ALA A 115 14.22 -7.40 9.25
N VAL A 116 14.17 -8.60 8.68
CA VAL A 116 13.47 -8.89 7.43
C VAL A 116 12.42 -9.96 7.73
N ASN A 117 11.17 -9.69 7.36
CA ASN A 117 10.03 -10.59 7.59
C ASN A 117 9.91 -11.10 9.03
N GLY A 118 10.24 -10.25 10.02
CA GLY A 118 10.17 -10.57 11.45
C GLY A 118 11.36 -11.38 11.98
N CYS A 119 12.46 -11.50 11.24
CA CYS A 119 13.67 -12.16 11.73
C CYS A 119 14.90 -11.25 11.52
N ILE A 120 15.79 -11.20 12.50
CA ILE A 120 17.05 -10.42 12.42
C ILE A 120 18.11 -11.27 11.70
N PRO A 121 18.60 -10.87 10.49
CA PRO A 121 19.68 -11.59 9.86
C PRO A 121 21.00 -11.51 10.64
N MET A 122 21.77 -12.60 10.62
CA MET A 122 23.14 -12.66 11.18
C MET A 122 24.20 -12.13 10.18
N VAL A 123 23.83 -11.21 9.30
CA VAL A 123 24.70 -10.63 8.26
C VAL A 123 24.56 -9.11 8.21
N GLY A 124 25.50 -8.44 7.57
CA GLY A 124 25.40 -7.00 7.33
C GLY A 124 24.33 -6.67 6.28
N MET A 125 23.89 -5.40 6.24
CA MET A 125 22.85 -4.95 5.32
C MET A 125 23.19 -5.17 3.84
N LEU A 126 24.46 -5.27 3.47
CA LEU A 126 24.88 -5.49 2.08
C LEU A 126 24.85 -6.95 1.65
N ASP A 127 24.91 -7.88 2.61
CA ASP A 127 25.02 -9.31 2.36
C ASP A 127 23.65 -10.01 2.31
N TRP A 128 22.56 -9.26 2.49
CA TRP A 128 21.19 -9.76 2.41
C TRP A 128 20.51 -9.35 1.10
N GLU A 129 20.11 -10.33 0.30
CA GLU A 129 19.37 -10.11 -0.94
C GLU A 129 17.86 -10.04 -0.67
N LEU A 130 17.26 -8.90 -1.03
CA LEU A 130 15.82 -8.66 -0.89
C LEU A 130 15.03 -9.34 -2.01
N ARG A 131 13.80 -9.71 -1.67
CA ARG A 131 12.81 -10.28 -2.59
C ARG A 131 11.56 -9.41 -2.61
N GLU A 132 10.81 -9.53 -3.70
CA GLU A 132 9.52 -8.86 -3.86
C GLU A 132 8.61 -9.10 -2.65
N GLY A 133 8.10 -8.02 -2.08
CA GLY A 133 7.18 -8.05 -0.94
C GLY A 133 7.84 -8.20 0.43
N ASP A 134 9.18 -8.30 0.53
CA ASP A 134 9.86 -8.36 1.83
C ASP A 134 9.49 -7.14 2.70
N ARG A 135 9.37 -7.37 4.00
CA ARG A 135 9.10 -6.34 5.02
C ARG A 135 10.36 -6.11 5.83
N ILE A 136 10.83 -4.88 5.87
CA ILE A 136 12.08 -4.49 6.52
C ILE A 136 11.75 -3.54 7.66
N LEU A 137 12.23 -3.88 8.85
CA LEU A 137 12.16 -3.03 10.02
C LEU A 137 13.57 -2.60 10.39
N PHE A 138 13.86 -1.31 10.32
CA PHE A 138 15.02 -0.73 10.96
C PHE A 138 14.61 -0.24 12.35
N PHE A 139 15.34 -0.63 13.37
CA PHE A 139 14.99 -0.25 14.74
C PHE A 139 16.20 0.10 15.59
N GLU A 140 16.04 1.13 16.40
CA GLU A 140 16.99 1.53 17.42
C GLU A 140 16.89 0.58 18.63
N ALA A 141 18.03 0.15 19.14
CA ALA A 141 18.17 -0.64 20.35
C ALA A 141 19.22 0.01 21.27
N GLY A 142 19.01 0.04 22.60
CA GLY A 142 20.00 0.60 23.54
C GLY A 142 19.44 1.05 24.90
N GLY A 143 20.36 1.41 25.83
CA GLY A 143 20.10 2.08 27.12
C GLY A 143 20.54 1.34 28.39
N ASP A 144 20.41 2.00 29.55
CA ASP A 144 20.40 1.44 30.93
C ASP A 144 19.01 1.75 31.52
N PRO A 145 18.25 0.75 32.01
CA PRO A 145 18.69 -0.64 32.16
C PRO A 145 18.72 -1.44 30.85
N MET A 146 18.49 -0.80 29.70
CA MET A 146 18.14 -1.43 28.42
C MET A 146 19.33 -1.92 27.57
N ALA A 147 19.94 -3.02 28.01
CA ALA A 147 20.39 -4.03 27.06
C ALA A 147 20.40 -5.40 27.73
N PRO A 148 19.94 -6.48 27.07
CA PRO A 148 20.17 -6.62 25.64
C PRO A 148 19.01 -7.26 24.84
N TRP A 149 18.94 -6.87 23.57
CA TRP A 149 18.11 -7.44 22.49
C TRP A 149 16.63 -7.05 22.53
N VAL A 150 16.24 -6.23 21.55
CA VAL A 150 14.85 -6.22 21.08
C VAL A 150 14.61 -7.61 20.49
N ASP A 151 13.75 -8.35 21.14
CA ASP A 151 13.41 -9.72 20.80
C ASP A 151 11.96 -9.84 20.33
N LYS A 152 11.14 -8.81 20.50
CA LYS A 152 9.73 -8.82 20.08
C LYS A 152 9.31 -7.63 19.23
N GLU A 153 8.76 -7.94 18.07
CA GLU A 153 7.94 -7.02 17.29
C GLU A 153 6.48 -7.10 17.78
N LEU A 154 5.89 -5.94 18.13
CA LEU A 154 4.45 -5.82 18.39
C LEU A 154 3.67 -5.79 17.07
N VAL A 155 2.76 -6.74 16.94
CA VAL A 155 1.86 -6.85 15.79
C VAL A 155 0.42 -6.70 16.26
N VAL A 156 -0.33 -5.80 15.63
CA VAL A 156 -1.77 -5.67 15.87
C VAL A 156 -2.54 -6.45 14.81
N VAL A 157 -3.27 -7.46 15.26
CA VAL A 157 -4.05 -8.37 14.42
C VAL A 157 -5.54 -8.12 14.66
N GLY A 158 -6.31 -8.02 13.58
CA GLY A 158 -7.75 -7.83 13.68
C GLY A 158 -8.40 -7.66 12.32
N PRO A 159 -9.73 -7.45 12.28
CA PRO A 159 -10.42 -7.17 11.04
C PRO A 159 -9.99 -5.80 10.48
N LYS A 160 -9.94 -5.70 9.16
CA LYS A 160 -9.66 -4.42 8.46
C LYS A 160 -10.89 -3.52 8.31
N THR A 161 -12.07 -4.07 8.55
CA THR A 161 -13.35 -3.34 8.53
C THR A 161 -14.30 -3.88 9.59
N ALA A 162 -15.24 -3.04 10.00
CA ALA A 162 -16.42 -3.50 10.70
C ALA A 162 -17.63 -2.63 10.36
N PRO A 163 -18.86 -3.17 10.45
CA PRO A 163 -20.07 -2.35 10.40
C PRO A 163 -20.05 -1.32 11.55
N ALA A 164 -20.52 -0.09 11.38
CA ALA A 164 -20.48 0.82 12.52
C ALA A 164 -21.45 0.44 13.62
N GLY A 165 -21.13 0.99 14.79
CA GLY A 165 -21.74 0.61 16.05
C GLY A 165 -21.42 -0.83 16.46
N THR A 166 -20.70 -1.61 15.63
CA THR A 166 -20.25 -2.94 16.00
C THR A 166 -18.89 -2.84 16.67
N PRO A 167 -18.76 -3.37 17.89
CA PRO A 167 -17.46 -3.43 18.54
C PRO A 167 -16.47 -4.26 17.73
N VAL A 168 -15.24 -3.78 17.62
CA VAL A 168 -14.15 -4.52 17.00
C VAL A 168 -13.21 -5.04 18.06
N THR A 169 -12.88 -6.32 17.98
CA THR A 169 -11.80 -6.89 18.78
C THR A 169 -10.52 -6.92 17.95
N LEU A 170 -9.50 -6.21 18.43
CA LEU A 170 -8.12 -6.34 18.00
C LEU A 170 -7.36 -7.21 19.00
N THR A 171 -6.28 -7.83 18.55
CA THR A 171 -5.36 -8.59 19.40
C THR A 171 -3.94 -8.11 19.14
N VAL A 172 -3.23 -7.72 20.20
CA VAL A 172 -1.80 -7.47 20.17
C VAL A 172 -1.08 -8.77 20.42
N VAL A 173 -0.17 -9.13 19.52
CA VAL A 173 0.69 -10.31 19.63
C VAL A 173 2.15 -9.91 19.46
N GLY A 174 3.05 -10.73 19.99
CA GLY A 174 4.50 -10.50 19.95
C GLY A 174 5.21 -11.52 19.06
N ASP A 175 5.79 -11.03 17.97
CA ASP A 175 6.60 -11.80 17.01
C ASP A 175 8.05 -11.91 17.49
N ASP A 176 8.53 -13.15 17.72
CA ASP A 176 9.90 -13.46 18.14
C ASP A 176 10.90 -13.15 17.02
N LEU A 177 11.63 -12.03 17.14
CA LEU A 177 12.60 -11.60 16.14
C LEU A 177 13.81 -12.54 15.97
N GLY A 178 13.96 -13.52 16.86
CA GLY A 178 14.93 -14.61 16.75
C GLY A 178 14.44 -15.81 15.94
N LYS A 179 13.18 -15.82 15.49
CA LYS A 179 12.59 -16.92 14.72
C LYS A 179 12.07 -16.43 13.38
N ALA A 180 12.08 -17.34 12.40
CA ALA A 180 11.50 -17.05 11.11
C ALA A 180 9.98 -17.25 11.12
N ASN A 181 9.28 -16.37 10.40
CA ASN A 181 7.82 -16.41 10.28
C ASN A 181 7.28 -17.44 9.30
N SER A 182 8.16 -18.14 8.59
CA SER A 182 7.81 -19.26 7.74
C SER A 182 8.98 -20.24 7.59
N PRO A 183 8.72 -21.52 7.28
CA PRO A 183 9.78 -22.48 6.94
C PRO A 183 10.63 -22.05 5.74
N ALA A 184 10.03 -21.32 4.79
CA ALA A 184 10.74 -20.80 3.62
C ALA A 184 11.68 -19.65 4.02
N ASP A 185 11.25 -18.79 4.95
CA ASP A 185 12.09 -17.75 5.51
C ASP A 185 13.21 -18.35 6.35
N ALA A 186 12.95 -19.34 7.21
CA ALA A 186 14.00 -19.98 8.04
C ALA A 186 15.23 -20.39 7.22
N LEU A 187 15.01 -21.02 6.07
CA LEU A 187 16.10 -21.39 5.15
C LEU A 187 16.88 -20.20 4.60
N ARG A 188 16.24 -19.02 4.45
CA ARG A 188 16.93 -17.79 4.04
C ARG A 188 17.83 -17.24 5.14
N PHE A 189 17.50 -17.49 6.40
CA PHE A 189 18.26 -17.06 7.58
C PHE A 189 19.28 -18.10 8.07
N ASP A 190 19.45 -19.22 7.35
CA ASP A 190 20.26 -20.38 7.78
C ASP A 190 19.79 -20.96 9.14
N LEU A 191 18.47 -20.94 9.36
CA LEU A 191 17.80 -21.45 10.56
C LEU A 191 17.14 -22.81 10.30
N ASP A 192 16.98 -23.62 11.35
CA ASP A 192 16.32 -24.92 11.25
C ASP A 192 14.78 -24.72 11.17
N PRO A 193 14.12 -25.11 10.05
CA PRO A 193 12.68 -24.97 9.92
C PRO A 193 11.85 -25.75 10.96
N ALA A 194 12.45 -26.70 11.67
CA ALA A 194 11.78 -27.50 12.70
C ALA A 194 11.81 -26.87 14.10
N THR A 195 12.82 -26.04 14.41
CA THR A 195 13.01 -25.47 15.77
C THR A 195 12.95 -23.95 15.81
N ASP A 196 13.26 -23.30 14.69
CA ASP A 196 13.53 -21.85 14.64
C ASP A 196 12.45 -21.10 13.84
N VAL A 197 11.24 -21.67 13.77
CA VAL A 197 10.07 -21.08 13.11
C VAL A 197 8.96 -20.80 14.13
N GLU A 198 8.45 -19.58 14.12
CA GLU A 198 7.21 -19.21 14.80
C GLU A 198 6.23 -18.66 13.76
N LEU A 199 5.16 -19.39 13.47
CA LEU A 199 4.18 -18.91 12.50
C LEU A 199 3.37 -17.74 13.10
N PRO A 200 2.90 -16.76 12.30
CA PRO A 200 2.10 -15.64 12.82
C PRO A 200 0.85 -16.03 13.62
N ALA A 201 0.26 -17.19 13.32
CA ALA A 201 -0.88 -17.71 14.07
C ALA A 201 -0.52 -18.22 15.49
N ALA A 202 0.77 -18.42 15.77
CA ALA A 202 1.30 -18.90 17.04
C ALA A 202 1.87 -17.78 17.92
N PHE A 203 1.99 -16.55 17.42
CA PHE A 203 2.48 -15.41 18.19
C PHE A 203 1.72 -15.24 19.50
N ALA A 204 2.45 -15.10 20.59
CA ALA A 204 1.87 -15.00 21.92
C ALA A 204 1.12 -13.66 22.10
N PRO A 205 -0.03 -13.66 22.79
CA PRO A 205 -0.74 -12.42 23.09
C PRO A 205 0.08 -11.53 24.04
N VAL A 206 0.04 -10.22 23.81
CA VAL A 206 0.76 -9.22 24.61
C VAL A 206 -0.22 -8.43 25.45
N SER A 207 -0.18 -8.63 26.77
CA SER A 207 -0.99 -7.90 27.75
C SER A 207 -0.38 -6.54 28.09
N GLY A 208 -1.23 -5.55 28.36
CA GLY A 208 -0.80 -4.22 28.81
C GLY A 208 -0.11 -3.37 27.75
N ALA A 209 -0.25 -3.71 26.46
CA ALA A 209 0.18 -2.86 25.37
C ALA A 209 -0.86 -1.75 25.13
N THR A 210 -0.37 -0.54 24.86
CA THR A 210 -1.20 0.59 24.44
C THR A 210 -1.43 0.48 22.94
N VAL A 211 -2.67 0.27 22.53
CA VAL A 211 -3.09 0.23 21.12
C VAL A 211 -3.68 1.58 20.74
N HIS A 212 -3.12 2.17 19.69
CA HIS A 212 -3.55 3.43 19.09
C HIS A 212 -4.47 3.13 17.91
N VAL A 213 -5.63 3.79 17.85
CA VAL A 213 -6.61 3.72 16.76
C VAL A 213 -6.95 5.16 16.38
N GLY A 214 -6.23 5.70 15.39
CA GLY A 214 -6.25 7.13 15.14
C GLY A 214 -5.79 7.91 16.37
N ALA A 215 -6.63 8.81 16.89
CA ALA A 215 -6.34 9.61 18.08
C ALA A 215 -6.76 8.96 19.41
N VAL A 216 -7.36 7.77 19.39
CA VAL A 216 -7.87 7.09 20.59
C VAL A 216 -6.95 5.95 20.97
N THR A 217 -6.67 5.79 22.27
CA THR A 217 -5.87 4.69 22.79
C THR A 217 -6.68 3.72 23.64
N TYR A 218 -6.24 2.48 23.65
CA TYR A 218 -6.80 1.39 24.45
C TYR A 218 -5.66 0.56 25.04
N VAL A 219 -5.93 -0.23 26.08
CA VAL A 219 -4.93 -1.11 26.71
C VAL A 219 -5.35 -2.56 26.55
N SER A 220 -4.44 -3.42 26.07
CA SER A 220 -4.72 -4.83 25.85
C SER A 220 -4.88 -5.62 27.16
N ASP A 221 -5.83 -6.56 27.18
CA ASP A 221 -6.08 -7.46 28.31
C ASP A 221 -5.05 -8.61 28.39
N ALA A 222 -5.25 -9.53 29.34
CA ALA A 222 -4.38 -10.69 29.55
C ALA A 222 -4.33 -11.66 28.35
N GLN A 223 -5.25 -11.55 27.40
CA GLN A 223 -5.26 -12.30 26.14
C GLN A 223 -4.80 -11.42 24.96
N GLY A 224 -4.18 -10.27 25.24
CA GLY A 224 -3.75 -9.31 24.24
C GLY A 224 -4.89 -8.58 23.54
N ARG A 225 -6.13 -8.74 24.00
CA ARG A 225 -7.31 -8.24 23.28
C ARG A 225 -7.64 -6.82 23.66
N VAL A 226 -8.19 -6.11 22.70
CA VAL A 226 -8.72 -4.77 22.87
C VAL A 226 -10.03 -4.65 22.13
N THR A 227 -11.09 -4.27 22.85
CA THR A 227 -12.41 -4.05 22.25
C THR A 227 -12.61 -2.57 21.99
N ILE A 228 -12.67 -2.20 20.73
CA ILE A 228 -13.03 -0.87 20.25
C ILE A 228 -14.56 -0.81 20.18
N PRO A 229 -15.25 -0.05 21.05
CA PRO A 229 -16.71 -0.07 21.10
C PRO A 229 -17.36 0.47 19.83
N SER A 230 -16.74 1.48 19.22
CA SER A 230 -17.11 2.04 17.93
C SER A 230 -15.85 2.49 17.23
N LEU A 231 -15.68 2.09 15.97
CA LEU A 231 -14.61 2.63 15.15
C LEU A 231 -14.84 4.12 14.89
N PRO A 232 -13.78 4.94 14.93
CA PRO A 232 -13.83 6.28 14.36
C PRO A 232 -14.22 6.20 12.88
N VAL A 233 -14.93 7.22 12.41
CA VAL A 233 -15.37 7.33 11.02
C VAL A 233 -14.14 7.42 10.09
N GLY A 234 -14.20 6.76 8.93
CA GLY A 234 -13.10 6.70 7.97
C GLY A 234 -12.03 5.64 8.32
N THR A 235 -10.93 5.64 7.59
CA THR A 235 -9.83 4.69 7.80
C THR A 235 -8.83 5.22 8.82
N GLN A 236 -8.52 4.38 9.81
CA GLN A 236 -7.62 4.69 10.92
C GLN A 236 -6.38 3.82 10.80
N ALA A 237 -5.20 4.42 11.00
CA ALA A 237 -3.99 3.66 11.28
C ALA A 237 -4.08 3.08 12.70
N VAL A 238 -3.63 1.84 12.84
CA VAL A 238 -3.65 1.08 14.08
C VAL A 238 -2.27 0.50 14.34
N TRP A 239 -1.74 0.77 15.52
CA TRP A 239 -0.44 0.29 15.97
C TRP A 239 -0.45 0.13 17.49
N ALA A 240 0.56 -0.55 18.03
CA ALA A 240 0.70 -0.75 19.46
C ALA A 240 2.11 -0.40 19.93
N GLU A 241 2.19 0.09 21.17
CA GLU A 241 3.43 0.27 21.92
C GLU A 241 3.29 -0.35 23.30
N LYS A 242 4.42 -0.72 23.88
CA LYS A 242 4.47 -1.21 25.26
C LYS A 242 5.78 -0.76 25.87
N THR A 243 5.71 -0.26 27.09
CA THR A 243 6.92 0.05 27.88
C THR A 243 7.70 -1.23 28.13
N TYR A 244 9.01 -1.08 28.39
CA TYR A 244 9.87 -2.19 28.78
C TYR A 244 9.24 -3.13 29.83
N ASP A 245 9.50 -4.42 29.65
CA ASP A 245 9.16 -5.51 30.55
C ASP A 245 10.40 -6.40 30.78
N GLU A 246 10.59 -6.95 31.98
CA GLU A 246 11.79 -7.75 32.32
C GLU A 246 11.93 -9.02 31.49
N ASP A 247 10.80 -9.52 30.96
CA ASP A 247 10.73 -10.70 30.12
C ASP A 247 10.97 -10.41 28.63
N TRP A 248 10.70 -9.19 28.14
CA TRP A 248 10.67 -8.88 26.69
C TRP A 248 10.87 -7.39 26.37
N GLN A 249 11.61 -7.09 25.29
CA GLN A 249 11.73 -5.76 24.70
C GLN A 249 10.89 -5.63 23.43
N TYR A 250 9.93 -4.70 23.47
CA TYR A 250 8.94 -4.53 22.41
C TYR A 250 9.27 -3.38 21.47
N ILE A 251 9.18 -3.63 20.17
CA ILE A 251 9.27 -2.60 19.13
C ILE A 251 8.01 -2.57 18.28
N THR A 252 7.56 -1.38 17.89
CA THR A 252 6.41 -1.25 16.99
C THR A 252 6.78 -1.75 15.59
N GLY A 253 6.09 -2.78 15.12
CA GLY A 253 6.35 -3.41 13.82
C GLY A 253 5.94 -2.59 12.59
N PRO A 254 6.43 -2.96 11.38
CA PRO A 254 5.99 -2.43 10.08
C PRO A 254 4.52 -2.67 9.77
N GLY A 255 3.89 -3.65 10.43
CA GLY A 255 2.48 -4.00 10.25
C GLY A 255 1.52 -3.02 10.92
N GLY A 256 1.45 -1.78 10.45
CA GLY A 256 0.33 -0.90 10.79
C GLY A 256 -0.96 -1.49 10.21
N LEU A 257 -1.86 -1.99 11.05
CA LEU A 257 -3.20 -2.35 10.60
C LEU A 257 -3.91 -1.06 10.20
N THR A 258 -4.55 -1.03 9.05
CA THR A 258 -5.57 -0.02 8.77
C THR A 258 -6.93 -0.61 9.04
N ILE A 259 -7.77 0.13 9.76
CA ILE A 259 -9.14 -0.26 10.00
C ILE A 259 -10.07 0.82 9.50
N THR A 260 -11.02 0.44 8.64
CA THR A 260 -12.03 1.36 8.11
C THR A 260 -13.33 1.19 8.89
N GLY A 261 -13.71 2.25 9.61
CA GLY A 261 -15.05 2.40 10.18
C GLY A 261 -16.06 2.81 9.12
N GLU A 262 -17.26 3.21 9.55
CA GLU A 262 -18.23 3.76 8.59
C GLU A 262 -17.71 5.03 7.93
N PHE A 263 -18.11 5.26 6.68
CA PHE A 263 -18.04 6.58 6.08
C PHE A 263 -19.26 7.40 6.51
N ALA A 264 -19.06 8.67 6.90
CA ALA A 264 -20.12 9.55 7.41
C ALA A 264 -21.26 9.75 6.41
N ASP A 265 -20.96 9.67 5.11
CA ASP A 265 -21.91 9.82 4.01
C ASP A 265 -22.42 8.47 3.44
N VAL A 266 -22.08 7.33 4.07
CA VAL A 266 -22.54 5.99 3.69
C VAL A 266 -23.06 5.25 4.93
N THR A 267 -24.28 5.57 5.33
CA THR A 267 -24.96 4.85 6.43
C THR A 267 -25.38 3.43 6.03
N SER A 268 -25.69 2.58 7.01
CA SER A 268 -26.18 1.20 6.81
C SER A 268 -27.46 1.08 6.00
N ALA A 269 -28.20 2.18 5.78
CA ALA A 269 -29.37 2.23 4.91
C ALA A 269 -29.02 2.40 3.41
N HIS A 270 -27.78 2.75 3.07
CA HIS A 270 -27.36 2.92 1.68
C HIS A 270 -27.35 1.55 0.95
N PRO A 271 -27.94 1.42 -0.25
CA PRO A 271 -28.08 0.13 -0.93
C PRO A 271 -26.75 -0.59 -1.18
N ASN A 272 -25.66 0.16 -1.42
CA ASN A 272 -24.31 -0.38 -1.62
C ASN A 272 -23.43 -0.35 -0.37
N TYR A 273 -23.99 -0.16 0.83
CA TYR A 273 -23.24 -0.08 2.10
C TYR A 273 -22.26 -1.25 2.26
N GLY A 274 -22.76 -2.49 2.12
CA GLY A 274 -21.95 -3.69 2.29
C GLY A 274 -20.82 -3.79 1.27
N ALA A 275 -21.09 -3.45 0.01
CA ALA A 275 -20.08 -3.48 -1.05
C ALA A 275 -18.98 -2.44 -0.85
N ILE A 276 -19.36 -1.20 -0.52
CA ILE A 276 -18.43 -0.09 -0.27
C ILE A 276 -17.46 -0.46 0.85
N HIS A 277 -17.97 -0.93 1.99
CA HIS A 277 -17.12 -1.30 3.12
C HIS A 277 -16.32 -2.59 2.84
N ALA A 278 -16.86 -3.54 2.09
CA ALA A 278 -16.11 -4.74 1.71
C ALA A 278 -14.85 -4.40 0.89
N ILE A 279 -14.98 -3.53 -0.12
CA ILE A 279 -13.83 -3.15 -0.95
C ILE A 279 -12.88 -2.18 -0.23
N ALA A 280 -13.39 -1.37 0.71
CA ALA A 280 -12.55 -0.52 1.55
C ALA A 280 -11.67 -1.35 2.48
N GLY A 281 -12.23 -2.37 3.14
CA GLY A 281 -11.45 -3.29 4.00
C GLY A 281 -10.45 -4.16 3.23
N ALA A 282 -10.64 -4.33 1.93
CA ALA A 282 -9.67 -4.94 1.05
C ALA A 282 -8.55 -3.98 0.60
N GLY A 283 -8.58 -2.71 1.00
CA GLY A 283 -7.60 -1.69 0.60
C GLY A 283 -7.76 -1.21 -0.84
N ILE A 284 -8.91 -1.48 -1.48
CA ILE A 284 -9.17 -1.07 -2.87
C ILE A 284 -9.56 0.41 -2.93
N VAL A 285 -10.19 0.93 -1.87
CA VAL A 285 -10.64 2.33 -1.74
C VAL A 285 -10.43 2.84 -0.31
N ASP A 286 -10.08 4.13 -0.17
CA ASP A 286 -9.82 4.78 1.13
C ASP A 286 -10.82 5.89 1.49
N GLY A 287 -11.79 6.18 0.62
CA GLY A 287 -12.60 7.41 0.70
C GLY A 287 -11.88 8.66 0.19
N TYR A 288 -12.41 9.84 0.51
CA TYR A 288 -11.81 11.13 0.16
C TYR A 288 -10.67 11.50 1.10
N LYS A 289 -9.69 12.25 0.59
CA LYS A 289 -8.56 12.79 1.36
C LYS A 289 -8.54 14.31 1.23
N ASN A 290 -8.29 15.03 2.32
CA ASN A 290 -8.07 16.49 2.27
C ASN A 290 -6.64 16.82 1.84
N SER A 291 -5.68 15.99 2.27
CA SER A 291 -4.26 16.07 1.94
C SER A 291 -3.66 14.65 1.95
N PRO A 292 -2.43 14.43 1.43
CA PRO A 292 -1.78 13.12 1.51
C PRO A 292 -1.72 12.62 2.96
N GLY A 293 -2.23 11.41 3.21
CA GLY A 293 -2.32 10.83 4.55
C GLY A 293 -3.52 11.28 5.40
N ASP A 294 -4.17 12.40 5.06
CA ASP A 294 -5.31 12.93 5.82
C ASP A 294 -6.65 12.52 5.18
N LEU A 295 -7.19 11.40 5.65
CA LEU A 295 -8.47 10.88 5.18
C LEU A 295 -9.63 11.67 5.77
N THR A 296 -10.58 12.01 4.91
CA THR A 296 -11.87 12.51 5.35
C THR A 296 -12.77 11.36 5.78
N PRO A 297 -13.80 11.62 6.61
CA PRO A 297 -14.81 10.64 6.91
C PRO A 297 -15.71 10.26 5.72
N ASN A 298 -15.55 10.85 4.54
CA ASN A 298 -16.50 10.72 3.43
C ASN A 298 -16.01 9.79 2.32
N PHE A 299 -16.91 9.03 1.72
CA PHE A 299 -16.67 8.16 0.58
C PHE A 299 -17.01 8.82 -0.76
N GLY A 300 -18.05 9.65 -0.80
CA GLY A 300 -18.65 10.22 -2.02
C GLY A 300 -19.44 9.20 -2.84
N PRO A 301 -20.46 8.51 -2.30
CA PRO A 301 -21.11 7.40 -3.00
C PRO A 301 -21.73 7.79 -4.34
N SER A 302 -22.23 9.02 -4.45
CA SER A 302 -22.90 9.55 -5.65
C SER A 302 -21.96 10.17 -6.68
N ASP A 303 -20.68 10.34 -6.36
CA ASP A 303 -19.75 10.97 -7.29
C ASP A 303 -19.36 10.00 -8.40
N ASN A 304 -19.17 10.53 -9.60
CA ASN A 304 -18.76 9.73 -10.76
C ASN A 304 -17.26 9.44 -10.71
N LEU A 305 -16.88 8.26 -11.19
CA LEU A 305 -15.48 7.89 -11.31
C LEU A 305 -14.89 8.31 -12.65
N PHE A 306 -13.61 8.68 -12.62
CA PHE A 306 -12.79 8.71 -13.83
C PHE A 306 -12.37 7.30 -14.26
N ARG A 307 -12.12 7.10 -15.54
CA ARG A 307 -11.62 5.83 -16.09
C ARG A 307 -10.33 5.36 -15.43
N ALA A 308 -9.41 6.27 -15.11
CA ALA A 308 -8.18 5.92 -14.41
C ALA A 308 -8.41 5.49 -12.96
N GLN A 309 -9.35 6.12 -12.25
CA GLN A 309 -9.71 5.71 -10.88
C GLN A 309 -10.26 4.29 -10.87
N PHE A 310 -11.12 3.97 -11.84
CA PHE A 310 -11.66 2.62 -11.96
C PHE A 310 -10.60 1.59 -12.36
N ALA A 311 -9.66 1.95 -13.26
CA ALA A 311 -8.53 1.08 -13.59
C ALA A 311 -7.69 0.75 -12.35
N LYS A 312 -7.39 1.74 -11.50
CA LYS A 312 -6.74 1.51 -10.20
C LYS A 312 -7.54 0.56 -9.31
N MET A 313 -8.84 0.79 -9.18
CA MET A 313 -9.70 -0.07 -8.33
C MET A 313 -9.70 -1.51 -8.82
N LEU A 314 -9.80 -1.77 -10.13
CA LEU A 314 -9.70 -3.12 -10.68
C LEU A 314 -8.32 -3.75 -10.47
N SER A 315 -7.25 -3.00 -10.72
CA SER A 315 -5.89 -3.51 -10.52
C SER A 315 -5.63 -3.93 -9.08
N LEU A 316 -6.11 -3.15 -8.10
CA LEU A 316 -6.06 -3.52 -6.68
C LEU A 316 -6.97 -4.71 -6.35
N ALA A 317 -8.22 -4.71 -6.85
CA ALA A 317 -9.18 -5.77 -6.58
C ALA A 317 -8.71 -7.15 -7.07
N LEU A 318 -7.95 -7.18 -8.16
CA LEU A 318 -7.38 -8.40 -8.74
C LEU A 318 -5.97 -8.70 -8.24
N SER A 319 -5.42 -7.85 -7.36
CA SER A 319 -4.03 -7.92 -6.90
C SER A 319 -3.04 -8.05 -8.06
N LEU A 320 -3.24 -7.25 -9.12
CA LEU A 320 -2.32 -7.22 -10.24
C LEU A 320 -0.96 -6.69 -9.79
N GLU A 321 0.10 -7.26 -10.34
CA GLU A 321 1.45 -6.75 -10.20
C GLU A 321 1.54 -5.34 -10.81
N ILE A 322 1.89 -4.35 -9.98
CA ILE A 322 2.01 -2.95 -10.38
C ILE A 322 3.48 -2.64 -10.65
N VAL A 323 3.88 -2.80 -11.92
CA VAL A 323 5.25 -2.52 -12.34
C VAL A 323 5.42 -1.01 -12.57
N SER A 324 6.25 -0.39 -11.74
CA SER A 324 6.52 1.05 -11.85
C SER A 324 7.11 1.40 -13.21
N GLY A 325 6.56 2.41 -13.89
CA GLY A 325 7.06 2.83 -15.19
C GLY A 325 6.56 2.05 -16.40
N ALA A 326 5.73 1.02 -16.20
CA ALA A 326 5.22 0.20 -17.29
C ALA A 326 4.58 1.05 -18.41
N ALA A 327 4.98 0.79 -19.65
CA ALA A 327 4.55 1.59 -20.78
C ALA A 327 3.15 1.19 -21.27
N THR A 328 2.42 2.18 -21.78
CA THR A 328 1.18 1.97 -22.56
C THR A 328 1.28 2.80 -23.83
N PRO A 329 0.47 2.50 -24.87
CA PRO A 329 0.40 3.37 -26.04
C PRO A 329 -0.34 4.69 -25.77
N PHE A 330 -0.88 4.90 -24.57
CA PHE A 330 -1.73 6.04 -24.25
C PHE A 330 -0.91 7.29 -23.93
N THR A 331 -1.20 8.39 -24.62
CA THR A 331 -0.46 9.66 -24.51
C THR A 331 -1.13 10.65 -23.55
N ASP A 332 -2.29 10.30 -22.99
CA ASP A 332 -3.15 11.18 -22.19
C ASP A 332 -3.24 10.77 -20.71
N LEU A 333 -2.29 9.96 -20.21
CA LEU A 333 -2.22 9.56 -18.81
C LEU A 333 -1.73 10.67 -17.86
N GLY A 334 -1.27 11.79 -18.42
CA GLY A 334 -0.66 12.89 -17.68
C GLY A 334 0.83 12.69 -17.44
N ASP A 335 1.38 13.44 -16.49
CA ASP A 335 2.77 13.32 -16.06
C ASP A 335 2.91 12.27 -14.96
N ARG A 336 3.99 11.49 -15.01
CA ARG A 336 4.32 10.53 -13.96
C ARG A 336 4.88 11.23 -12.72
N THR A 337 4.47 10.76 -11.54
CA THR A 337 4.94 11.21 -10.23
C THR A 337 5.66 10.04 -9.51
N THR A 338 6.86 10.19 -8.95
CA THR A 338 7.66 9.11 -8.27
C THR A 338 6.92 8.68 -7.06
N GLY A 339 6.97 7.38 -6.82
CA GLY A 339 6.29 6.80 -5.67
C GLY A 339 4.77 6.87 -5.81
N ASN A 340 4.24 7.41 -6.91
CA ASN A 340 2.81 7.43 -7.18
C ASN A 340 2.51 6.61 -8.45
N PRO A 341 2.10 5.34 -8.29
CA PRO A 341 1.75 4.48 -9.43
C PRO A 341 0.50 4.95 -10.19
N TYR A 342 -0.26 5.92 -9.64
CA TYR A 342 -1.47 6.43 -10.27
C TYR A 342 -1.22 7.63 -11.20
N PRO A 343 -1.85 7.67 -12.39
CA PRO A 343 -2.69 6.62 -12.98
C PRO A 343 -1.90 5.57 -13.77
N HIS A 344 -0.66 5.89 -14.15
CA HIS A 344 0.06 5.19 -15.22
C HIS A 344 0.24 3.71 -14.99
N ASP A 345 0.75 3.31 -13.82
CA ASP A 345 1.21 1.95 -13.59
C ASP A 345 0.00 1.03 -13.36
N TYR A 346 -1.06 1.54 -12.72
CA TYR A 346 -2.34 0.83 -12.63
C TYR A 346 -2.99 0.60 -14.00
N VAL A 347 -2.99 1.62 -14.86
CA VAL A 347 -3.49 1.50 -16.24
C VAL A 347 -2.64 0.50 -17.01
N ALA A 348 -1.32 0.58 -16.91
CA ALA A 348 -0.41 -0.33 -17.61
C ALA A 348 -0.59 -1.79 -17.18
N ALA A 349 -0.71 -2.05 -15.87
CA ALA A 349 -0.95 -3.38 -15.34
C ALA A 349 -2.24 -3.99 -15.94
N ALA A 350 -3.37 -3.29 -15.84
CA ALA A 350 -4.63 -3.77 -16.39
C ALA A 350 -4.63 -3.85 -17.93
N PHE A 351 -3.93 -2.94 -18.61
CA PHE A 351 -3.81 -2.96 -20.08
C PHE A 351 -3.02 -4.18 -20.56
N SER A 352 -1.91 -4.51 -19.89
CA SER A 352 -1.07 -5.67 -20.24
C SER A 352 -1.82 -7.00 -20.14
N LYS A 353 -2.84 -7.07 -19.27
CA LYS A 353 -3.73 -8.22 -19.12
C LYS A 353 -4.95 -8.18 -20.05
N GLY A 354 -5.08 -7.16 -20.88
CA GLY A 354 -6.21 -6.97 -21.79
C GLY A 354 -7.53 -6.61 -21.10
N ILE A 355 -7.50 -6.30 -19.80
CA ILE A 355 -8.67 -5.95 -18.98
C ILE A 355 -9.21 -4.59 -19.40
N ILE A 356 -8.33 -3.60 -19.52
CA ILE A 356 -8.67 -2.27 -20.03
C ILE A 356 -8.12 -2.05 -21.44
N ARG A 357 -8.79 -1.19 -22.19
CA ARG A 357 -8.38 -0.70 -23.51
C ARG A 357 -8.61 0.80 -23.60
N GLY A 358 -7.89 1.46 -24.50
CA GLY A 358 -8.11 2.87 -24.81
C GLY A 358 -9.42 3.12 -25.56
N LEU A 359 -9.87 4.37 -25.54
CA LEU A 359 -10.93 4.86 -26.42
C LEU A 359 -10.46 4.90 -27.87
N THR A 360 -9.16 5.13 -28.07
CA THR A 360 -8.46 4.98 -29.36
C THR A 360 -7.20 4.14 -29.15
N ALA A 361 -6.42 3.95 -30.22
CA ALA A 361 -5.11 3.30 -30.13
C ALA A 361 -4.13 4.03 -29.19
N SER A 362 -4.28 5.35 -29.01
CA SER A 362 -3.35 6.19 -28.24
C SER A 362 -4.00 7.06 -27.16
N THR A 363 -5.31 6.93 -26.94
CA THR A 363 -6.06 7.73 -25.97
C THR A 363 -6.79 6.81 -25.01
N PHE A 364 -6.50 6.93 -23.71
CA PHE A 364 -7.14 6.17 -22.66
C PHE A 364 -8.44 6.81 -22.16
N GLY A 365 -8.53 8.14 -22.14
CA GLY A 365 -9.60 8.91 -21.50
C GLY A 365 -9.40 9.04 -19.99
N THR A 366 -8.18 9.28 -19.53
CA THR A 366 -7.74 9.17 -18.12
C THR A 366 -8.67 9.83 -17.11
N TYR A 367 -9.05 11.08 -17.36
CA TYR A 367 -9.92 11.89 -16.51
C TYR A 367 -11.31 12.09 -17.12
N GLU A 368 -11.68 11.26 -18.11
CA GLU A 368 -13.05 11.16 -18.56
C GLU A 368 -13.85 10.30 -17.59
N GLN A 369 -15.11 10.67 -17.38
CA GLN A 369 -16.01 9.87 -16.55
C GLN A 369 -16.21 8.50 -17.19
N VAL A 370 -16.03 7.43 -16.41
CA VAL A 370 -16.24 6.06 -16.91
C VAL A 370 -17.73 5.78 -17.01
N THR A 371 -18.17 5.28 -18.15
CA THR A 371 -19.58 4.93 -18.35
C THR A 371 -19.88 3.53 -17.80
N ARG A 372 -21.16 3.25 -17.51
CA ARG A 372 -21.59 1.92 -17.06
C ARG A 372 -21.22 0.81 -18.04
N ALA A 373 -21.41 1.03 -19.34
CA ALA A 373 -21.02 0.06 -20.36
C ALA A 373 -19.51 -0.26 -20.33
N GLN A 374 -18.68 0.76 -20.10
CA GLN A 374 -17.24 0.60 -20.00
C GLN A 374 -16.84 -0.14 -18.72
N VAL A 375 -17.44 0.20 -17.57
CA VAL A 375 -17.21 -0.51 -16.30
C VAL A 375 -17.54 -1.99 -16.46
N VAL A 376 -18.75 -2.32 -16.92
CA VAL A 376 -19.20 -3.70 -17.09
C VAL A 376 -18.27 -4.47 -18.03
N THR A 377 -17.84 -3.85 -19.12
CA THR A 377 -16.90 -4.45 -20.08
C THR A 377 -15.55 -4.78 -19.47
N MET A 378 -14.98 -3.87 -18.68
CA MET A 378 -13.70 -4.11 -18.02
C MET A 378 -13.82 -5.18 -16.93
N VAL A 379 -14.94 -5.24 -16.21
CA VAL A 379 -15.20 -6.27 -15.18
C VAL A 379 -15.32 -7.66 -15.79
N VAL A 380 -16.05 -7.81 -16.91
CA VAL A 380 -16.17 -9.10 -17.59
C VAL A 380 -14.80 -9.56 -18.08
N ARG A 381 -14.02 -8.68 -18.71
CA ARG A 381 -12.65 -9.00 -19.13
C ARG A 381 -11.75 -9.37 -17.96
N ALA A 382 -11.87 -8.68 -16.82
CA ALA A 382 -11.15 -9.01 -15.60
C ALA A 382 -11.48 -10.43 -15.11
N ALA A 383 -12.76 -10.76 -15.03
CA ALA A 383 -13.21 -12.10 -14.62
C ALA A 383 -12.72 -13.18 -15.59
N GLU A 384 -12.87 -12.98 -16.91
CA GLU A 384 -12.41 -13.92 -17.93
C GLU A 384 -10.89 -14.11 -17.90
N MET A 385 -10.13 -13.08 -17.55
CA MET A 385 -8.68 -13.14 -17.47
C MET A 385 -8.18 -13.85 -16.22
N ILE A 386 -8.74 -13.56 -15.04
CA ILE A 386 -8.26 -14.10 -13.77
C ILE A 386 -8.89 -15.47 -13.44
N ALA A 387 -10.15 -15.66 -13.79
CA ALA A 387 -10.91 -16.88 -13.52
C ALA A 387 -11.77 -17.27 -14.73
N PRO A 388 -11.18 -17.81 -15.82
CA PRO A 388 -11.87 -18.08 -17.07
C PRO A 388 -13.11 -18.99 -16.95
N SER A 389 -13.18 -19.80 -15.88
CA SER A 389 -14.31 -20.71 -15.61
C SER A 389 -15.38 -20.12 -14.69
N ALA A 390 -15.18 -18.92 -14.15
CA ALA A 390 -16.12 -18.28 -13.23
C ALA A 390 -17.33 -17.67 -13.95
N LEU A 391 -17.19 -17.32 -15.24
CA LEU A 391 -18.29 -16.80 -16.06
C LEU A 391 -18.83 -17.87 -17.00
N THR A 392 -20.14 -18.06 -16.98
CA THR A 392 -20.87 -18.81 -18.00
C THR A 392 -21.22 -17.89 -19.16
N GLN A 393 -20.91 -18.31 -20.39
CA GLN A 393 -21.30 -17.54 -21.58
C GLN A 393 -22.83 -17.45 -21.68
N ALA A 394 -23.34 -16.24 -21.91
CA ALA A 394 -24.77 -16.02 -22.04
C ALA A 394 -25.32 -16.71 -23.30
N PRO A 395 -26.39 -17.54 -23.21
CA PRO A 395 -26.99 -18.17 -24.38
C PRO A 395 -27.40 -17.12 -25.43
N ALA A 396 -27.34 -17.45 -26.72
CA ALA A 396 -27.70 -16.54 -27.81
C ALA A 396 -29.11 -15.93 -27.68
N SER A 397 -30.03 -16.63 -27.01
CA SER A 397 -31.40 -16.16 -26.73
C SER A 397 -31.51 -15.17 -25.57
N PHE A 398 -30.50 -15.07 -24.71
CA PHE A 398 -30.49 -14.14 -23.60
C PHE A 398 -30.09 -12.75 -24.10
N THR A 399 -30.92 -11.74 -23.88
CA THR A 399 -30.62 -10.33 -24.17
C THR A 399 -30.51 -9.56 -22.87
N ALA A 400 -29.55 -8.63 -22.78
CA ALA A 400 -29.45 -7.76 -21.62
C ALA A 400 -30.75 -6.95 -21.46
N THR A 401 -31.27 -6.85 -20.24
CA THR A 401 -32.58 -6.23 -19.97
C THR A 401 -32.49 -4.72 -19.73
N TRP A 402 -31.28 -4.16 -19.73
CA TRP A 402 -31.02 -2.76 -19.42
C TRP A 402 -30.30 -2.06 -20.57
N GLY A 403 -30.74 -0.84 -20.89
CA GLY A 403 -30.04 0.06 -21.79
C GLY A 403 -29.84 -0.41 -23.24
N ALA A 404 -29.15 0.41 -24.03
CA ALA A 404 -28.78 0.11 -25.41
C ALA A 404 -27.25 0.22 -25.59
N PHE A 405 -26.62 -0.87 -26.02
CA PHE A 405 -25.16 -0.98 -26.12
C PHE A 405 -24.66 -0.89 -27.57
N SER A 406 -23.41 -0.45 -27.72
CA SER A 406 -22.67 -0.67 -28.97
C SER A 406 -22.27 -2.15 -29.10
N PRO A 407 -21.89 -2.61 -30.30
CA PRO A 407 -21.39 -3.97 -30.51
C PRO A 407 -20.22 -4.34 -29.59
N ASP A 408 -19.37 -3.38 -29.24
CA ASP A 408 -18.20 -3.61 -28.37
C ASP A 408 -18.56 -3.93 -26.91
N HIS A 409 -19.76 -3.54 -26.46
CA HIS A 409 -20.20 -3.68 -25.08
C HIS A 409 -21.38 -4.65 -24.91
N GLN A 410 -22.13 -4.94 -25.98
CA GLN A 410 -23.37 -5.70 -25.92
C GLN A 410 -23.17 -7.11 -25.33
N ASP A 411 -22.16 -7.85 -25.76
CA ASP A 411 -21.93 -9.20 -25.25
C ASP A 411 -21.43 -9.19 -23.81
N ASN A 412 -20.58 -8.21 -23.43
CA ASN A 412 -20.15 -8.05 -22.04
C ASN A 412 -21.34 -7.73 -21.11
N ALA A 413 -22.26 -6.87 -21.54
CA ALA A 413 -23.46 -6.57 -20.77
C ALA A 413 -24.34 -7.81 -20.54
N ARG A 414 -24.52 -8.63 -21.59
CA ARG A 414 -25.24 -9.90 -21.51
C ARG A 414 -24.57 -10.89 -20.55
N ILE A 415 -23.26 -11.07 -20.67
CA ILE A 415 -22.48 -11.97 -19.82
C ILE A 415 -22.55 -11.50 -18.36
N ALA A 416 -22.36 -10.22 -18.09
CA ALA A 416 -22.40 -9.68 -16.75
C ALA A 416 -23.76 -9.87 -16.08
N GLU A 417 -24.84 -9.56 -16.79
CA GLU A 417 -26.20 -9.74 -16.26
C GLU A 417 -26.53 -11.22 -16.02
N PHE A 418 -26.21 -12.08 -16.99
CA PHE A 418 -26.48 -13.53 -16.90
C PHE A 418 -25.77 -14.19 -15.71
N ASN A 419 -24.56 -13.72 -15.37
CA ASN A 419 -23.78 -14.25 -14.25
C ASN A 419 -24.01 -13.49 -12.93
N GLY A 420 -24.99 -12.58 -12.88
CA GLY A 420 -25.32 -11.84 -11.66
C GLY A 420 -24.26 -10.82 -11.21
N LEU A 421 -23.28 -10.48 -12.07
CA LEU A 421 -22.29 -9.44 -11.78
C LEU A 421 -22.94 -8.07 -11.55
N LEU A 422 -24.14 -7.86 -12.09
CA LEU A 422 -24.87 -6.60 -12.00
C LEU A 422 -25.86 -6.53 -10.83
N ASN A 423 -25.90 -7.56 -9.98
CA ASN A 423 -26.82 -7.60 -8.84
C ASN A 423 -26.60 -6.40 -7.90
N GLY A 424 -27.69 -5.73 -7.51
CA GLY A 424 -27.64 -4.55 -6.65
C GLY A 424 -27.37 -3.22 -7.37
N LEU A 425 -27.25 -3.22 -8.69
CA LEU A 425 -27.19 -2.00 -9.50
C LEU A 425 -28.60 -1.52 -9.91
N PRO A 426 -28.86 -0.20 -9.94
CA PRO A 426 -30.14 0.36 -10.36
C PRO A 426 -30.24 0.39 -11.90
N LEU A 427 -30.59 -0.74 -12.50
CA LEU A 427 -30.61 -0.93 -13.96
C LEU A 427 -31.99 -0.73 -14.62
N ASP A 428 -32.83 0.13 -14.04
CA ASP A 428 -34.16 0.46 -14.55
C ASP A 428 -34.32 1.95 -14.91
N GLY A 429 -35.31 2.24 -15.77
CA GLY A 429 -35.65 3.62 -16.17
C GLY A 429 -34.45 4.42 -16.69
N ALA A 430 -34.31 5.68 -16.22
CA ALA A 430 -33.18 6.54 -16.58
C ALA A 430 -31.85 6.05 -15.96
N ALA A 431 -31.91 5.29 -14.87
CA ALA A 431 -30.73 4.68 -14.25
C ALA A 431 -30.23 3.47 -15.07
N ALA A 432 -30.93 3.02 -16.11
CA ALA A 432 -30.45 1.98 -17.01
C ALA A 432 -29.56 2.48 -18.15
N ASP A 433 -29.29 3.79 -18.28
CA ASP A 433 -28.48 4.32 -19.40
C ASP A 433 -27.03 3.79 -19.34
N PRO A 434 -26.58 3.00 -20.34
CA PRO A 434 -25.22 2.45 -20.36
C PRO A 434 -24.13 3.51 -20.59
N TRP A 435 -24.50 4.67 -21.13
CA TRP A 435 -23.59 5.73 -21.49
C TRP A 435 -23.52 6.82 -20.43
N ALA A 436 -24.39 6.76 -19.43
CA ALA A 436 -24.28 7.57 -18.24
C ALA A 436 -22.99 7.20 -17.48
N PRO A 437 -22.33 8.19 -16.86
CA PRO A 437 -21.28 7.97 -15.87
C PRO A 437 -21.71 7.01 -14.76
N MET A 438 -20.79 6.14 -14.33
CA MET A 438 -21.04 5.24 -13.21
C MET A 438 -20.53 5.86 -11.90
N THR A 439 -21.36 5.80 -10.86
CA THR A 439 -21.00 6.35 -9.55
C THR A 439 -19.99 5.48 -8.82
N ARG A 440 -19.35 6.04 -7.80
CA ARG A 440 -18.44 5.33 -6.90
C ARG A 440 -19.14 4.16 -6.20
N ALA A 441 -20.38 4.36 -5.74
CA ALA A 441 -21.15 3.31 -5.07
C ALA A 441 -21.51 2.14 -6.00
N GLU A 442 -21.99 2.44 -7.21
CA GLU A 442 -22.30 1.43 -8.22
C GLU A 442 -21.03 0.65 -8.61
N THR A 443 -19.91 1.36 -8.76
CA THR A 443 -18.62 0.73 -9.09
C THR A 443 -18.13 -0.16 -7.95
N ALA A 444 -18.32 0.25 -6.70
CA ALA A 444 -18.01 -0.59 -5.54
C ALA A 444 -18.84 -1.87 -5.53
N GLN A 445 -20.13 -1.77 -5.88
CA GLN A 445 -21.03 -2.92 -5.96
C GLN A 445 -20.56 -3.97 -6.96
N ILE A 446 -20.23 -3.56 -8.18
CA ILE A 446 -19.82 -4.51 -9.22
C ILE A 446 -18.44 -5.13 -8.93
N ILE A 447 -17.51 -4.38 -8.31
CA ILE A 447 -16.23 -4.96 -7.83
C ILE A 447 -16.45 -5.97 -6.71
N ALA A 448 -17.36 -5.70 -5.75
CA ALA A 448 -17.69 -6.65 -4.69
C ALA A 448 -18.34 -7.93 -5.25
N ASN A 449 -19.20 -7.80 -6.25
CA ASN A 449 -19.78 -8.94 -6.96
C ASN A 449 -18.70 -9.76 -7.68
N LEU A 450 -17.77 -9.09 -8.38
CA LEU A 450 -16.61 -9.72 -9.02
C LEU A 450 -15.77 -10.49 -8.00
N ALA A 451 -15.42 -9.87 -6.88
CA ALA A 451 -14.63 -10.48 -5.82
C ALA A 451 -15.32 -11.68 -5.17
N THR A 452 -16.66 -11.74 -5.19
CA THR A 452 -17.43 -12.89 -4.73
C THR A 452 -17.43 -14.02 -5.76
N LEU A 453 -17.48 -13.66 -7.05
CA LEU A 453 -17.53 -14.60 -8.15
C LEU A 453 -16.20 -15.35 -8.37
N ILE A 454 -15.06 -14.69 -8.13
CA ILE A 454 -13.72 -15.25 -8.39
C ILE A 454 -13.05 -15.92 -7.18
N LYS A 455 -13.74 -15.97 -6.03
CA LYS A 455 -13.37 -16.80 -4.87
C LYS A 455 -13.79 -18.23 -5.10
#